data_AF-A0A072TVQ0-F1
#
_entry.id   AF-A0A072TVQ0-F1
#
_cell.length_a   1.000
_cell.length_b   1.000
_cell.length_c   1.000
_cell.angle_alpha   90.00
_cell.angle_beta   90.00
_cell.angle_gamma   90.00
#
_symmetry.space_group_name_H-M   'P 1'
#
loop_
_entity.id
_entity.type
_entity.pdbx_description
1 polymer ?
#
loop_
_entity_poly.entity_id
_entity_poly.type
_entity_poly.pdbx_seq_one_letter_code
_entity_poly.pdbx_strand_id
1 'polypeptide(L)'
;MGLFKSKRVVYKPVKDVNLGPDSTEFYLQANVKAPRMTGILVKIVAWLLECRIIGAFLLYILKGNNLIHKYITNADIEEPPLYVPLHHFEDHKEQEVKSLDLALTPPDKVQVAIDCLPTTLQRPINGTKPSFNRWTIMDYFRAYSSGDITPHMVAERFIAAVDESSKPTLQMGFFINYNVEDILRQANESTLRYQKGEPISVLDGVPVAIKDEIDCLPYPTTGGTKWLHKQRPCTDDACCIKRLRLCGAVLVGKTNMHELGAGTSGINPHYGATRNPHNASRIAGGSSSGSAAVVSAGLCPVALGVDGGGSVRMPAALCGIVGLKPTFSRIPHSGVIPLNWTVGMVGILAGTVEDSLITYAAISGEIPSRQPSSIPAKINLPLLPLTKSISKIKLAKYGKWFDDCSDDVRICCSGALNKLQGHYGWKIVDVTIPEIEVMRLAHYSTIGSECNTSLDYFQDKNLADFGWDARVALKIYGSFSSMEYIKAQKIRNRQLQFHKKIFSEADIIVSPTTGVTAYPIQDDALKTGELDYVNGGI
;
A
#
# COMPACT_ATOMS: atom_id res chain seq x y z
N MET A 1 -20.98 -24.47 -32.77
CA MET A 1 -20.76 -24.39 -31.31
C MET A 1 -19.34 -24.89 -30.92
N GLY A 2 -18.28 -24.48 -31.63
CA GLY A 2 -16.94 -25.08 -31.46
C GLY A 2 -15.71 -24.21 -31.82
N LEU A 3 -15.86 -22.90 -32.04
CA LEU A 3 -14.76 -22.06 -32.53
C LEU A 3 -13.82 -21.44 -31.46
N PHE A 4 -14.06 -21.64 -30.16
CA PHE A 4 -13.28 -20.98 -29.10
C PHE A 4 -12.98 -21.84 -27.86
N LYS A 5 -12.78 -23.15 -27.98
CA LYS A 5 -12.26 -23.95 -26.84
C LYS A 5 -10.75 -23.80 -26.77
N SER A 6 -10.25 -22.86 -25.96
CA SER A 6 -8.83 -22.87 -25.57
C SER A 6 -8.50 -24.20 -24.90
N LYS A 7 -7.34 -24.80 -25.21
CA LYS A 7 -6.87 -26.01 -24.53
C LYS A 7 -6.88 -25.79 -23.01
N ARG A 8 -7.45 -26.76 -22.29
CA ARG A 8 -7.52 -26.75 -20.82
C ARG A 8 -6.10 -26.81 -20.25
N VAL A 9 -5.77 -25.92 -19.33
CA VAL A 9 -4.49 -25.96 -18.60
C VAL A 9 -4.67 -26.86 -17.39
N VAL A 10 -3.84 -27.89 -17.26
CA VAL A 10 -3.80 -28.75 -16.07
C VAL A 10 -2.55 -28.39 -15.29
N TYR A 11 -2.71 -27.86 -14.08
CA TYR A 11 -1.58 -27.52 -13.23
C TYR A 11 -1.04 -28.78 -12.55
N LYS A 12 0.28 -28.95 -12.55
CA LYS A 12 0.94 -30.04 -11.79
C LYS A 12 0.63 -29.88 -10.30
N PRO A 13 0.45 -30.93 -9.51
CA PRO A 13 0.29 -30.80 -8.07
C PRO A 13 1.46 -30.02 -7.44
N VAL A 14 1.21 -29.14 -6.46
CA VAL A 14 2.27 -28.30 -5.84
C VAL A 14 3.50 -29.10 -5.41
N LYS A 15 3.28 -30.28 -4.82
CA LYS A 15 4.33 -31.19 -4.34
C LYS A 15 5.32 -31.63 -5.43
N ASP A 16 4.86 -31.67 -6.68
CA ASP A 16 5.64 -32.15 -7.83
C ASP A 16 6.38 -31.01 -8.56
N VAL A 17 6.22 -29.76 -8.11
CA VAL A 17 6.88 -28.59 -8.70
C VAL A 17 8.21 -28.34 -7.99
N ASN A 18 9.29 -28.32 -8.78
CA ASN A 18 10.62 -27.91 -8.33
C ASN A 18 10.69 -26.39 -8.20
N LEU A 19 11.09 -25.89 -7.03
CA LEU A 19 11.27 -24.45 -6.77
C LEU A 19 12.75 -24.05 -6.67
N GLY A 20 13.67 -24.99 -6.86
CA GLY A 20 15.10 -24.73 -6.85
C GLY A 20 15.59 -24.01 -8.12
N PRO A 21 16.91 -23.74 -8.21
CA PRO A 21 17.52 -23.06 -9.34
C PRO A 21 17.42 -23.86 -10.66
N ASP A 22 17.41 -25.20 -10.58
CA ASP A 22 17.30 -26.08 -11.75
C ASP A 22 15.84 -26.34 -12.18
N SER A 23 14.90 -25.51 -11.75
CA SER A 23 13.49 -25.67 -12.10
C SER A 23 13.26 -25.48 -13.60
N THR A 24 12.43 -26.35 -14.17
CA THR A 24 11.98 -26.25 -15.58
C THR A 24 10.74 -25.37 -15.74
N GLU A 25 10.23 -24.77 -14.65
CA GLU A 25 9.05 -23.91 -14.72
C GLU A 25 9.34 -22.64 -15.54
N PHE A 26 8.40 -22.29 -16.42
CA PHE A 26 8.57 -21.16 -17.33
C PHE A 26 8.21 -19.84 -16.64
N TYR A 27 9.02 -18.81 -16.86
CA TYR A 27 8.68 -17.45 -16.46
C TYR A 27 7.88 -16.78 -17.58
N LEU A 28 6.60 -16.52 -17.31
CA LEU A 28 5.76 -15.76 -18.21
C LEU A 28 5.79 -14.29 -17.82
N GLN A 29 6.50 -13.49 -18.62
CA GLN A 29 6.49 -12.03 -18.49
C GLN A 29 5.06 -11.51 -18.64
N ALA A 30 4.67 -10.58 -17.76
CA ALA A 30 3.37 -9.93 -17.84
C ALA A 30 3.26 -9.18 -19.17
N ASN A 31 2.25 -9.51 -19.96
CA ASN A 31 1.97 -8.84 -21.22
C ASN A 31 0.49 -8.46 -21.25
N VAL A 32 0.16 -7.39 -20.53
CA VAL A 32 -1.20 -6.87 -20.47
C VAL A 32 -1.54 -6.20 -21.79
N LYS A 33 -2.45 -6.81 -22.54
CA LYS A 33 -2.95 -6.32 -23.82
C LYS A 33 -4.16 -5.43 -23.58
N ALA A 34 -3.88 -4.18 -23.25
CA ALA A 34 -4.87 -3.11 -23.15
C ALA A 34 -4.26 -1.81 -23.68
N PRO A 35 -4.99 -1.02 -24.49
CA PRO A 35 -4.54 0.32 -24.84
C PRO A 35 -4.54 1.21 -23.58
N ARG A 36 -3.66 2.20 -23.54
CA ARG A 36 -3.79 3.31 -22.59
C ARG A 36 -5.09 4.04 -22.89
N MET A 37 -5.96 4.17 -21.89
CA MET A 37 -7.28 4.80 -22.03
C MET A 37 -7.34 6.10 -21.25
N THR A 38 -7.50 7.21 -22.00
CA THR A 38 -7.64 8.58 -21.51
C THR A 38 -8.56 9.39 -22.43
N GLY A 39 -8.90 10.62 -22.04
CA GLY A 39 -9.61 11.58 -22.89
C GLY A 39 -10.94 11.05 -23.44
N ILE A 40 -11.13 11.12 -24.76
CA ILE A 40 -12.35 10.62 -25.40
C ILE A 40 -12.40 9.08 -25.46
N LEU A 41 -11.24 8.42 -25.52
CA LEU A 41 -11.16 6.97 -25.66
C LEU A 41 -11.71 6.26 -24.43
N VAL A 42 -11.34 6.70 -23.22
CA VAL A 42 -11.86 6.10 -21.98
C VAL A 42 -13.38 6.24 -21.87
N LYS A 43 -13.95 7.36 -22.35
CA LYS A 43 -15.40 7.58 -22.37
C LYS A 43 -16.10 6.62 -23.32
N ILE A 44 -15.57 6.46 -24.53
CA ILE A 44 -16.10 5.51 -25.52
C ILE A 44 -16.04 4.09 -24.98
N VAL A 45 -14.91 3.68 -24.42
CA VAL A 45 -14.76 2.32 -23.87
C VAL A 45 -15.70 2.11 -22.68
N ALA A 46 -15.81 3.05 -21.75
CA ALA A 46 -16.78 2.97 -20.65
C ALA A 46 -18.20 2.75 -21.17
N TRP A 47 -18.64 3.58 -22.12
CA TRP A 47 -19.97 3.47 -22.73
C TRP A 47 -20.19 2.11 -23.42
N LEU A 48 -19.20 1.63 -24.18
CA LEU A 48 -19.27 0.32 -24.84
C LEU A 48 -19.35 -0.84 -23.83
N LEU A 49 -18.57 -0.78 -22.74
CA LEU A 49 -18.57 -1.80 -21.69
C LEU A 49 -19.86 -1.80 -20.86
N GLU A 50 -20.54 -0.66 -20.75
CA GLU A 50 -21.83 -0.51 -20.09
C GLU A 50 -23.01 -1.01 -20.93
N CYS A 51 -22.85 -1.12 -22.26
CA CYS A 51 -23.85 -1.72 -23.13
C CYS A 51 -24.00 -3.22 -22.85
N ARG A 52 -25.21 -3.69 -22.56
CA ARG A 52 -25.46 -5.09 -22.13
C ARG A 52 -24.88 -6.16 -23.07
N ILE A 53 -25.10 -6.02 -24.39
CA ILE A 53 -24.67 -7.04 -25.37
C ILE A 53 -23.22 -6.80 -25.80
N ILE A 54 -22.92 -5.57 -26.23
CA ILE A 54 -21.59 -5.19 -26.73
C ILE A 54 -20.55 -5.32 -25.61
N GLY A 55 -20.85 -4.84 -24.41
CA GLY A 55 -19.97 -4.91 -23.25
C GLY A 55 -19.67 -6.35 -22.84
N ALA A 56 -20.68 -7.23 -22.79
CA ALA A 56 -20.46 -8.65 -22.50
C ALA A 56 -19.51 -9.31 -23.51
N PHE A 57 -19.66 -8.99 -24.80
CA PHE A 57 -18.76 -9.48 -25.85
C PHE A 57 -17.34 -8.93 -25.72
N LEU A 58 -17.19 -7.62 -25.48
CA LEU A 58 -15.88 -6.98 -25.28
C LEU A 58 -15.15 -7.50 -24.05
N LEU A 59 -15.86 -7.68 -22.92
CA LEU A 59 -15.29 -8.24 -21.69
C LEU A 59 -14.81 -9.68 -21.90
N TYR A 60 -15.56 -10.49 -22.66
CA TYR A 60 -15.11 -11.82 -23.07
C TYR A 60 -13.80 -11.76 -23.87
N ILE A 61 -13.69 -10.85 -24.85
CA ILE A 61 -12.45 -10.68 -25.62
C ILE A 61 -11.30 -10.21 -24.73
N LEU A 62 -11.51 -9.22 -23.87
CA LEU A 62 -10.48 -8.66 -22.99
C LEU A 62 -9.93 -9.73 -22.04
N LYS A 63 -10.80 -10.55 -21.43
CA LYS A 63 -10.39 -11.67 -20.58
C LYS A 63 -9.62 -12.75 -21.35
N GLY A 64 -9.99 -13.01 -22.60
CA GLY A 64 -9.26 -13.91 -23.48
C GLY A 64 -7.86 -13.41 -23.81
N ASN A 65 -7.75 -12.14 -24.25
CA ASN A 65 -6.49 -11.51 -24.64
C ASN A 65 -5.51 -11.36 -23.47
N ASN A 66 -6.03 -11.20 -22.26
CA ASN A 66 -5.27 -11.07 -21.02
C ASN A 66 -5.21 -12.37 -20.21
N LEU A 67 -5.33 -13.51 -20.89
CA LEU A 67 -5.00 -14.85 -20.39
C LEU A 67 -5.87 -15.40 -19.25
N ILE A 68 -6.88 -14.65 -18.77
CA ILE A 68 -7.87 -15.11 -17.78
C ILE A 68 -8.54 -16.40 -18.27
N HIS A 69 -8.99 -16.43 -19.53
CA HIS A 69 -9.64 -17.62 -20.09
C HIS A 69 -8.73 -18.85 -20.07
N LYS A 70 -7.44 -18.67 -20.36
CA LYS A 70 -6.48 -19.76 -20.44
C LYS A 70 -6.08 -20.29 -19.07
N TYR A 71 -5.69 -19.39 -18.17
CA TYR A 71 -5.03 -19.76 -16.91
C TYR A 71 -5.94 -19.79 -15.69
N ILE A 72 -7.14 -19.20 -15.77
CA ILE A 72 -8.15 -19.22 -14.70
C ILE A 72 -9.40 -19.96 -15.17
N THR A 73 -10.12 -19.45 -16.18
CA THR A 73 -11.43 -19.99 -16.59
C THR A 73 -11.34 -21.45 -17.04
N ASN A 74 -10.37 -21.78 -17.90
CA ASN A 74 -10.16 -23.13 -18.46
C ASN A 74 -8.99 -23.86 -17.78
N ALA A 75 -8.80 -23.63 -16.49
CA ALA A 75 -7.81 -24.33 -15.68
C ALA A 75 -8.40 -25.46 -14.83
N ASP A 76 -7.62 -26.55 -14.69
CA ASP A 76 -7.76 -27.58 -13.68
C ASP A 76 -6.68 -27.42 -12.62
N ILE A 77 -7.14 -27.16 -11.41
CA ILE A 77 -6.33 -26.93 -10.24
C ILE A 77 -6.78 -27.95 -9.21
N GLU A 78 -5.87 -28.73 -8.64
CA GLU A 78 -6.23 -29.76 -7.65
C GLU A 78 -6.47 -29.14 -6.27
N GLU A 79 -5.68 -28.12 -5.91
CA GLU A 79 -5.70 -27.50 -4.59
C GLU A 79 -7.08 -26.92 -4.22
N PRO A 80 -7.59 -27.10 -3.00
CA PRO A 80 -8.86 -26.51 -2.58
C PRO A 80 -8.76 -24.97 -2.49
N PRO A 81 -9.89 -24.24 -2.59
CA PRO A 81 -9.87 -22.78 -2.50
C PRO A 81 -9.48 -22.30 -1.09
N LEU A 82 -8.67 -21.24 -1.03
CA LEU A 82 -8.37 -20.50 0.18
C LEU A 82 -8.89 -19.06 0.03
N TYR A 83 -9.91 -18.69 0.81
CA TYR A 83 -10.58 -17.38 0.68
C TYR A 83 -9.89 -16.27 1.47
N VAL A 84 -9.38 -16.58 2.66
CA VAL A 84 -8.69 -15.64 3.54
C VAL A 84 -7.31 -16.24 3.83
N PRO A 85 -6.22 -15.44 3.87
CA PRO A 85 -4.87 -15.96 4.12
C PRO A 85 -4.64 -16.30 5.61
N LEU A 86 -5.62 -16.93 6.27
CA LEU A 86 -5.48 -17.53 7.58
C LEU A 86 -4.65 -18.81 7.42
N HIS A 87 -3.37 -18.70 7.77
CA HIS A 87 -2.49 -19.85 7.90
C HIS A 87 -2.33 -20.18 9.38
N HIS A 88 -2.03 -21.43 9.69
CA HIS A 88 -1.54 -21.76 11.03
C HIS A 88 -0.27 -20.93 11.27
N PHE A 89 -0.32 -20.04 12.25
CA PHE A 89 0.84 -19.25 12.65
C PHE A 89 1.80 -20.17 13.39
N GLU A 90 2.96 -20.42 12.79
CA GLU A 90 4.09 -21.01 13.52
C GLU A 90 4.87 -19.84 14.13
N ASP A 91 4.94 -19.80 15.46
CA ASP A 91 5.76 -18.82 16.18
C ASP A 91 7.23 -19.21 15.98
N HIS A 92 7.77 -18.83 14.83
CA HIS A 92 9.20 -18.95 14.57
C HIS A 92 9.93 -18.05 15.55
N LYS A 93 11.01 -18.56 16.16
CA LYS A 93 11.87 -17.78 17.04
C LYS A 93 12.68 -16.77 16.23
N GLU A 94 12.03 -15.66 15.85
CA GLU A 94 12.67 -14.49 15.24
C GLU A 94 13.84 -14.01 16.13
N GLN A 95 14.94 -13.61 15.51
CA GLN A 95 16.16 -13.19 16.22
C GLN A 95 16.15 -11.68 16.43
N GLU A 96 16.73 -11.21 17.53
CA GLU A 96 16.88 -9.77 17.82
C GLU A 96 15.54 -9.01 17.77
N VAL A 97 14.49 -9.59 18.36
CA VAL A 97 13.17 -8.96 18.47
C VAL A 97 12.75 -8.77 19.92
N LYS A 98 11.95 -7.71 20.16
CA LYS A 98 11.20 -7.51 21.40
C LYS A 98 9.73 -7.79 21.13
N SER A 99 9.14 -8.65 21.94
CA SER A 99 7.72 -8.96 21.81
C SER A 99 6.86 -7.88 22.44
N LEU A 100 5.91 -7.37 21.67
CA LEU A 100 4.92 -6.38 22.04
C LEU A 100 3.74 -7.09 22.71
N ASP A 101 3.49 -6.75 23.96
CA ASP A 101 2.27 -7.16 24.64
C ASP A 101 1.07 -6.42 24.04
N LEU A 102 0.09 -7.19 23.56
CA LEU A 102 -1.10 -6.67 22.90
C LEU A 102 -2.05 -5.94 23.86
N ALA A 103 -1.97 -6.23 25.17
CA ALA A 103 -2.79 -5.59 26.20
C ALA A 103 -2.33 -4.15 26.50
N LEU A 104 -1.11 -3.78 26.12
CA LEU A 104 -0.58 -2.42 26.32
C LEU A 104 -1.42 -1.37 25.59
N THR A 105 -1.48 -0.18 26.19
CA THR A 105 -2.09 0.99 25.54
C THR A 105 -1.26 1.40 24.31
N PRO A 106 -1.84 2.10 23.32
CA PRO A 106 -1.06 2.58 22.17
C PRO A 106 0.19 3.41 22.54
N PRO A 107 0.14 4.35 23.51
CA PRO A 107 1.34 5.04 24.00
C PRO A 107 2.42 4.10 24.57
N ASP A 108 2.02 3.10 25.37
CA ASP A 108 2.98 2.14 25.95
C ASP A 108 3.62 1.28 24.85
N LYS A 109 2.85 0.89 23.83
CA LYS A 109 3.38 0.18 22.65
C LYS A 109 4.40 1.03 21.89
N VAL A 110 4.12 2.33 21.74
CA VAL A 110 5.08 3.28 21.18
C VAL A 110 6.35 3.34 22.01
N GLN A 111 6.26 3.37 23.34
CA GLN A 111 7.44 3.33 24.20
C GLN A 111 8.26 2.06 24.01
N VAL A 112 7.62 0.90 23.89
CA VAL A 112 8.32 -0.36 23.57
C VAL A 112 9.07 -0.27 22.23
N ALA A 113 8.50 0.39 21.22
CA ALA A 113 9.17 0.63 19.95
C ALA A 113 10.38 1.56 20.09
N ILE A 114 10.28 2.62 20.90
CA ILE A 114 11.40 3.51 21.21
C ILE A 114 12.55 2.77 21.88
N ASP A 115 12.27 1.85 22.80
CA ASP A 115 13.29 1.01 23.42
C ASP A 115 14.00 0.09 22.41
N CYS A 116 13.39 -0.16 21.24
CA CYS A 116 13.98 -0.94 20.16
C CYS A 116 14.86 -0.09 19.23
N LEU A 117 14.82 1.25 19.33
CA LEU A 117 15.59 2.15 18.50
C LEU A 117 17.01 2.39 19.04
N PRO A 118 17.97 2.74 18.17
CA PRO A 118 19.33 3.09 18.58
C PRO A 118 19.39 4.36 19.43
N THR A 119 20.15 4.32 20.55
CA THR A 119 20.32 5.46 21.47
C THR A 119 20.99 6.68 20.81
N THR A 120 21.82 6.48 19.77
CA THR A 120 22.56 7.54 19.06
C THR A 120 21.77 8.24 17.96
N LEU A 121 20.43 8.14 17.92
CA LEU A 121 19.62 9.08 17.13
C LEU A 121 19.82 10.54 17.59
N GLN A 122 20.55 10.78 18.69
CA GLN A 122 21.16 12.05 19.06
C GLN A 122 22.21 12.46 18.00
N ARG A 123 21.78 12.94 16.83
CA ARG A 123 22.69 13.45 15.81
C ARG A 123 23.43 14.69 16.36
N PRO A 124 24.77 14.73 16.34
CA PRO A 124 25.47 15.99 16.50
C PRO A 124 25.11 16.88 15.30
N ILE A 125 24.56 18.06 15.57
CA ILE A 125 24.25 19.08 14.56
C ILE A 125 25.51 19.51 13.77
N ASN A 126 26.70 19.21 14.31
CA ASN A 126 27.99 19.62 13.77
C ASN A 126 28.84 18.41 13.33
N GLY A 127 28.67 17.98 12.09
CA GLY A 127 29.52 16.97 11.44
C GLY A 127 29.65 17.27 9.94
N THR A 128 30.89 17.27 9.45
CA THR A 128 31.35 17.81 8.17
C THR A 128 30.60 17.32 6.92
N LYS A 129 30.09 18.29 6.14
CA LYS A 129 29.20 18.23 4.95
C LYS A 129 27.78 17.74 5.24
N PRO A 130 26.77 18.64 5.36
CA PRO A 130 25.40 18.23 5.55
C PRO A 130 24.88 17.55 4.26
N SER A 131 24.72 16.23 4.29
CA SER A 131 23.85 15.54 3.34
C SER A 131 22.39 15.80 3.72
N PHE A 132 21.50 15.89 2.74
CA PHE A 132 20.06 16.00 2.99
C PHE A 132 19.59 14.82 3.85
N ASN A 133 18.85 15.12 4.93
CA ASN A 133 18.19 14.15 5.78
C ASN A 133 16.76 14.62 6.05
N ARG A 134 15.83 13.67 6.13
CA ARG A 134 14.46 13.95 6.55
C ARG A 134 14.39 14.10 8.07
N TRP A 135 13.48 14.95 8.54
CA TRP A 135 13.12 15.06 9.95
C TRP A 135 12.31 13.83 10.37
N THR A 136 12.67 13.26 11.52
CA THR A 136 12.03 12.07 12.09
C THR A 136 11.03 12.44 13.18
N ILE A 137 10.15 11.50 13.56
CA ILE A 137 9.26 11.62 14.73
C ILE A 137 10.04 12.05 15.99
N MET A 138 11.22 11.47 16.19
CA MET A 138 12.08 11.81 17.33
C MET A 138 12.66 13.22 17.25
N ASP A 139 12.91 13.76 16.06
CA ASP A 139 13.36 15.14 15.90
C ASP A 139 12.25 16.13 16.27
N TYR A 140 11.00 15.87 15.85
CA TYR A 140 9.84 16.64 16.29
C TYR A 140 9.68 16.58 17.82
N PHE A 141 9.66 15.37 18.40
CA PHE A 141 9.52 15.19 19.85
C PHE A 141 10.59 15.96 20.65
N ARG A 142 11.86 15.91 20.22
CA ARG A 142 12.96 16.63 20.88
C ARG A 142 12.80 18.15 20.76
N ALA A 143 12.46 18.65 19.58
CA ALA A 143 12.26 20.08 19.36
C ALA A 143 11.07 20.63 20.17
N TYR A 144 10.01 19.84 20.33
CA TYR A 144 8.88 20.20 21.18
C TYR A 144 9.23 20.14 22.67
N SER A 145 10.02 19.15 23.08
CA SER A 145 10.44 18.99 24.48
C SER A 145 11.44 20.07 24.92
N SER A 146 12.24 20.64 24.03
CA SER A 146 13.13 21.77 24.36
C SER A 146 12.39 23.09 24.51
N GLY A 147 11.19 23.20 23.92
CA GLY A 147 10.39 24.43 23.85
C GLY A 147 10.83 25.41 22.76
N ASP A 148 11.88 25.10 21.98
CA ASP A 148 12.36 25.95 20.88
C ASP A 148 11.33 26.05 19.74
N ILE A 149 10.58 24.97 19.53
CA ILE A 149 9.51 24.86 18.55
C ILE A 149 8.30 24.25 19.27
N THR A 150 7.09 24.67 18.91
CA THR A 150 5.86 24.07 19.43
C THR A 150 5.10 23.31 18.34
N PRO A 151 4.27 22.32 18.70
CA PRO A 151 3.33 21.71 17.76
C PRO A 151 2.47 22.74 17.02
N HIS A 152 2.06 23.83 17.69
CA HIS A 152 1.32 24.93 17.06
C HIS A 152 2.10 25.61 15.93
N MET A 153 3.36 25.99 16.17
CA MET A 153 4.20 26.62 15.15
C MET A 153 4.42 25.69 13.94
N VAL A 154 4.59 24.39 14.19
CA VAL A 154 4.69 23.39 13.12
C VAL A 154 3.39 23.30 12.33
N ALA A 155 2.23 23.32 13.01
CA ALA A 155 0.93 23.30 12.36
C ALA A 155 0.70 24.52 11.47
N GLU A 156 1.02 25.74 11.93
CA GLU A 156 0.94 26.95 11.11
C GLU A 156 1.83 26.84 9.86
N ARG A 157 3.07 26.37 10.03
CA ARG A 157 3.99 26.19 8.90
C ARG A 157 3.52 25.10 7.93
N PHE A 158 2.97 24.01 8.45
CA PHE A 158 2.37 22.94 7.65
C PHE A 158 1.21 23.48 6.81
N ILE A 159 0.29 24.23 7.41
CA ILE A 159 -0.87 24.81 6.71
C ILE A 159 -0.40 25.75 5.60
N ALA A 160 0.59 26.61 5.87
CA ALA A 160 1.16 27.49 4.85
C ALA A 160 1.82 26.70 3.70
N ALA A 161 2.52 25.60 3.99
CA ALA A 161 3.14 24.75 2.98
C ALA A 161 2.09 23.99 2.13
N VAL A 162 0.98 23.54 2.75
CA VAL A 162 -0.14 22.92 2.03
C VAL A 162 -0.81 23.92 1.08
N ASP A 163 -1.05 25.16 1.54
CA ASP A 163 -1.57 26.24 0.70
C ASP A 163 -0.64 26.52 -0.48
N GLU A 164 0.66 26.70 -0.21
CA GLU A 164 1.66 26.94 -1.25
C GLU A 164 1.70 25.81 -2.29
N SER A 165 1.69 24.55 -1.84
CA SER A 165 1.70 23.37 -2.71
C SER A 165 0.47 23.26 -3.63
N SER A 166 -0.64 23.90 -3.25
CA SER A 166 -1.91 23.87 -3.98
C SER A 166 -2.03 25.00 -5.01
N LYS A 167 -1.14 26.00 -4.97
CA LYS A 167 -1.16 27.13 -5.91
C LYS A 167 -0.95 26.66 -7.36
N PRO A 168 -1.49 27.37 -8.37
CA PRO A 168 -1.35 27.03 -9.78
C PRO A 168 0.10 26.84 -10.27
N THR A 169 1.07 27.40 -9.57
CA THR A 169 2.50 27.26 -9.86
C THR A 169 3.04 25.86 -9.56
N LEU A 170 2.51 25.17 -8.54
CA LEU A 170 2.98 23.84 -8.11
C LEU A 170 1.95 22.74 -8.39
N GLN A 171 0.68 22.98 -8.00
CA GLN A 171 -0.45 22.05 -8.18
C GLN A 171 -0.15 20.61 -7.73
N MET A 172 0.43 20.45 -6.54
CA MET A 172 0.94 19.16 -6.08
C MET A 172 -0.16 18.13 -5.77
N GLY A 173 -1.37 18.58 -5.42
CA GLY A 173 -2.53 17.71 -5.23
C GLY A 173 -2.38 16.72 -4.07
N PHE A 174 -1.80 17.15 -2.94
CA PHE A 174 -1.54 16.29 -1.78
C PHE A 174 -2.81 15.90 -1.00
N PHE A 175 -3.75 16.82 -0.83
CA PHE A 175 -4.95 16.65 0.01
C PHE A 175 -6.24 16.81 -0.79
N ILE A 176 -7.25 16.03 -0.41
CA ILE A 176 -8.65 16.22 -0.85
C ILE A 176 -9.41 17.06 0.18
N ASN A 177 -9.12 16.87 1.47
CA ASN A 177 -9.79 17.58 2.54
C ASN A 177 -8.83 17.84 3.70
N TYR A 178 -8.82 19.05 4.24
CA TYR A 178 -8.16 19.41 5.49
C TYR A 178 -8.92 20.59 6.11
N ASN A 179 -8.78 20.79 7.43
CA ASN A 179 -9.46 21.84 8.16
C ASN A 179 -8.45 22.58 9.05
N VAL A 180 -8.22 23.85 8.75
CA VAL A 180 -7.25 24.72 9.43
C VAL A 180 -7.53 24.81 10.92
N GLU A 181 -8.79 25.04 11.30
CA GLU A 181 -9.20 25.20 12.70
C GLU A 181 -8.97 23.92 13.50
N ASP A 182 -9.33 22.76 12.93
CA ASP A 182 -9.15 21.47 13.59
C ASP A 182 -7.66 21.10 13.75
N ILE A 183 -6.83 21.38 12.73
CA ILE A 183 -5.38 21.16 12.81
C ILE A 183 -4.78 22.03 13.92
N LEU A 184 -5.10 23.33 13.94
CA LEU A 184 -4.60 24.26 14.95
C LEU A 184 -5.12 23.91 16.35
N ARG A 185 -6.37 23.46 16.48
CA ARG A 185 -6.95 23.00 17.75
C ARG A 185 -6.17 21.80 18.30
N GLN A 186 -5.98 20.75 17.50
CA GLN A 186 -5.20 19.56 17.89
C GLN A 186 -3.76 19.95 18.29
N ALA A 187 -3.12 20.82 17.50
CA ALA A 187 -1.76 21.28 17.77
C ALA A 187 -1.65 22.17 19.02
N ASN A 188 -2.66 22.99 19.31
CA ASN A 188 -2.75 23.78 20.53
C ASN A 188 -2.89 22.89 21.77
N GLU A 189 -3.76 21.89 21.71
CA GLU A 189 -3.92 20.91 22.80
C GLU A 189 -2.60 20.17 23.09
N SER A 190 -1.86 19.80 22.04
CA SER A 190 -0.52 19.22 22.19
C SER A 190 0.49 20.22 22.76
N THR A 191 0.51 21.45 22.27
CA THR A 191 1.40 22.51 22.77
C THR A 191 1.21 22.74 24.27
N LEU A 192 -0.03 22.77 24.76
CA LEU A 192 -0.33 22.90 26.19
C LEU A 192 0.19 21.71 27.02
N ARG A 193 0.18 20.49 26.47
CA ARG A 193 0.77 19.32 27.14
C ARG A 193 2.29 19.43 27.26
N TYR A 194 2.98 19.85 26.19
CA TYR A 194 4.42 20.11 26.25
C TYR A 194 4.79 21.23 27.23
N GLN A 195 4.01 22.32 27.28
CA GLN A 195 4.24 23.42 28.24
C GLN A 195 4.10 22.98 29.71
N LYS A 196 3.28 21.96 29.98
CA LYS A 196 3.12 21.36 31.31
C LYS A 196 4.17 20.28 31.61
N GLY A 197 4.98 19.88 30.64
CA GLY A 197 5.90 18.75 30.78
C GLY A 197 5.21 17.38 30.74
N GLU A 198 4.02 17.30 30.13
CA GLU A 198 3.16 16.10 30.12
C GLU A 198 2.83 15.61 28.69
N PRO A 199 3.80 15.45 27.76
CA PRO A 199 3.52 14.87 26.45
C PRO A 199 3.06 13.41 26.58
N ILE A 200 2.09 12.99 25.76
CA ILE A 200 1.47 11.65 25.84
C ILE A 200 2.45 10.54 25.38
N SER A 201 3.16 10.79 24.28
CA SER A 201 4.13 9.86 23.70
C SER A 201 5.05 10.62 22.73
N VAL A 202 6.00 9.94 22.10
CA VAL A 202 6.83 10.55 21.04
C VAL A 202 6.05 10.98 19.79
N LEU A 203 4.80 10.52 19.63
CA LEU A 203 3.89 10.94 18.56
C LEU A 203 3.08 12.18 18.94
N ASP A 204 3.14 12.66 20.19
CA ASP A 204 2.35 13.81 20.63
C ASP A 204 2.79 15.07 19.86
N GLY A 205 1.85 15.68 19.14
CA GLY A 205 2.09 16.88 18.33
C GLY A 205 2.66 16.60 16.93
N VAL A 206 2.90 15.33 16.58
CA VAL A 206 3.45 14.95 15.27
C VAL A 206 2.33 15.00 14.22
N PRO A 207 2.53 15.69 13.08
CA PRO A 207 1.56 15.69 11.99
C PRO A 207 1.52 14.32 11.30
N VAL A 208 0.31 13.76 11.12
CA VAL A 208 0.08 12.48 10.44
C VAL A 208 -1.04 12.63 9.41
N ALA A 209 -0.73 12.34 8.14
CA ALA A 209 -1.69 12.46 7.04
C ALA A 209 -2.41 11.13 6.77
N ILE A 210 -3.70 11.18 6.46
CA ILE A 210 -4.56 9.99 6.41
C ILE A 210 -5.11 9.80 4.99
N LYS A 211 -4.94 8.61 4.39
CA LYS A 211 -5.57 8.31 3.10
C LYS A 211 -7.09 8.44 3.17
N ASP A 212 -7.69 8.99 2.13
CA ASP A 212 -9.10 9.37 2.16
C ASP A 212 -10.09 8.20 2.34
N GLU A 213 -9.70 6.96 2.03
CA GLU A 213 -10.52 5.76 2.28
C GLU A 213 -10.51 5.26 3.73
N ILE A 214 -9.83 5.96 4.65
CA ILE A 214 -9.81 5.67 6.09
C ILE A 214 -10.67 6.72 6.81
N ASP A 215 -11.60 6.27 7.65
CA ASP A 215 -12.47 7.12 8.46
C ASP A 215 -11.64 7.87 9.53
N CYS A 216 -11.78 9.19 9.53
CA CYS A 216 -11.06 10.11 10.42
C CYS A 216 -11.89 11.36 10.62
N LEU A 217 -12.55 11.48 11.77
CA LEU A 217 -13.29 12.68 12.15
C LEU A 217 -12.34 13.89 12.29
N PRO A 218 -12.82 15.12 12.05
CA PRO A 218 -14.16 15.47 11.57
C PRO A 218 -14.33 15.39 10.04
N TYR A 219 -13.34 14.84 9.33
CA TYR A 219 -13.32 14.86 7.87
C TYR A 219 -14.28 13.82 7.26
N PRO A 220 -14.89 14.11 6.10
CA PRO A 220 -15.61 13.10 5.35
C PRO A 220 -14.66 12.03 4.80
N THR A 221 -15.19 10.85 4.53
CA THR A 221 -14.50 9.75 3.82
C THR A 221 -15.12 9.63 2.44
N THR A 222 -14.39 10.00 1.39
CA THR A 222 -14.94 10.01 0.02
C THR A 222 -14.39 8.89 -0.85
N GLY A 223 -13.32 8.21 -0.44
CA GLY A 223 -12.63 7.21 -1.25
C GLY A 223 -12.07 7.79 -2.55
N GLY A 224 -11.75 9.09 -2.56
CA GLY A 224 -11.37 9.80 -3.79
C GLY A 224 -12.53 10.09 -4.76
N THR A 225 -13.78 9.84 -4.37
CA THR A 225 -14.99 10.19 -5.15
C THR A 225 -15.57 11.54 -4.71
N LYS A 226 -16.50 12.12 -5.48
CA LYS A 226 -17.25 13.32 -5.07
C LYS A 226 -18.56 13.04 -4.30
N TRP A 227 -18.95 11.77 -4.16
CA TRP A 227 -20.32 11.41 -3.78
C TRP A 227 -20.42 10.45 -2.61
N LEU A 228 -19.40 9.61 -2.35
CA LEU A 228 -19.52 8.50 -1.39
C LEU A 228 -19.88 8.96 0.03
N HIS A 229 -19.31 10.08 0.48
CA HIS A 229 -19.58 10.63 1.81
C HIS A 229 -21.07 10.97 2.05
N LYS A 230 -21.86 11.22 1.00
CA LYS A 230 -23.31 11.46 1.11
C LYS A 230 -24.09 10.19 1.38
N GLN A 231 -23.55 9.04 0.98
CA GLN A 231 -24.17 7.72 1.10
C GLN A 231 -23.60 6.91 2.27
N ARG A 232 -22.33 7.13 2.59
CA ARG A 232 -21.59 6.52 3.70
C ARG A 232 -20.94 7.64 4.53
N PRO A 233 -21.70 8.33 5.39
CA PRO A 233 -21.14 9.36 6.26
C PRO A 233 -20.11 8.75 7.22
N CYS A 234 -19.03 9.48 7.49
CA CYS A 234 -18.05 9.13 8.51
C CYS A 234 -18.66 9.43 9.89
N THR A 235 -18.98 8.40 10.66
CA THR A 235 -19.63 8.55 11.97
C THR A 235 -18.70 8.32 13.16
N ASP A 236 -17.51 7.76 12.93
CA ASP A 236 -16.53 7.43 13.95
C ASP A 236 -15.13 7.31 13.32
N ASP A 237 -14.10 7.38 14.14
CA ASP A 237 -12.72 7.16 13.71
C ASP A 237 -12.46 5.67 13.40
N ALA A 238 -11.65 5.39 12.38
CA ALA A 238 -11.09 4.06 12.19
C ALA A 238 -10.22 3.64 13.37
N CYS A 239 -10.02 2.34 13.57
CA CYS A 239 -9.29 1.83 14.74
C CYS A 239 -7.84 2.35 14.78
N CYS A 240 -7.15 2.39 13.64
CA CYS A 240 -5.81 2.97 13.54
C CYS A 240 -5.79 4.46 13.90
N ILE A 241 -6.85 5.20 13.56
CA ILE A 241 -6.99 6.62 13.85
C ILE A 241 -7.21 6.85 15.35
N LYS A 242 -8.12 6.09 15.98
CA LYS A 242 -8.30 6.14 17.44
C LYS A 242 -6.99 5.91 18.19
N ARG A 243 -6.19 4.94 17.73
CA ARG A 243 -4.89 4.63 18.34
C ARG A 243 -3.88 5.77 18.18
N LEU A 244 -3.81 6.41 17.03
CA LEU A 244 -2.95 7.58 16.82
C LEU A 244 -3.37 8.76 17.69
N ARG A 245 -4.68 9.01 17.85
CA ARG A 245 -5.21 10.04 18.76
C ARG A 245 -4.83 9.77 20.21
N LEU A 246 -4.91 8.50 20.64
CA LEU A 246 -4.47 8.09 21.98
C LEU A 246 -2.96 8.33 22.21
N CYS A 247 -2.15 8.42 21.15
CA CYS A 247 -0.74 8.78 21.24
C CYS A 247 -0.47 10.30 21.15
N GLY A 248 -1.51 11.13 20.96
CA GLY A 248 -1.39 12.58 20.84
C GLY A 248 -1.05 13.10 19.43
N ALA A 249 -1.09 12.26 18.41
CA ALA A 249 -0.78 12.66 17.03
C ALA A 249 -1.77 13.71 16.51
N VAL A 250 -1.27 14.66 15.71
CA VAL A 250 -2.08 15.68 15.03
C VAL A 250 -2.48 15.15 13.67
N LEU A 251 -3.76 14.85 13.48
CA LEU A 251 -4.26 14.31 12.22
C LEU A 251 -4.55 15.45 11.25
N VAL A 252 -3.74 15.56 10.18
CA VAL A 252 -3.68 16.78 9.37
C VAL A 252 -4.62 16.84 8.17
N GLY A 253 -5.37 15.77 7.91
CA GLY A 253 -6.37 15.73 6.84
C GLY A 253 -6.33 14.47 5.99
N LYS A 254 -7.20 14.48 4.98
CA LYS A 254 -7.46 13.38 4.03
C LYS A 254 -6.63 13.58 2.76
N THR A 255 -5.66 12.71 2.54
CA THR A 255 -4.76 12.79 1.38
C THR A 255 -5.46 12.35 0.10
N ASN A 256 -5.06 12.92 -1.02
CA ASN A 256 -5.52 12.50 -2.34
C ASN A 256 -5.16 11.03 -2.62
N MET A 257 -5.97 10.39 -3.46
CA MET A 257 -5.81 9.00 -3.86
C MET A 257 -6.42 8.76 -5.23
N HIS A 258 -5.97 7.71 -5.91
CA HIS A 258 -6.68 7.21 -7.09
C HIS A 258 -8.09 6.74 -6.68
N GLU A 259 -9.13 7.13 -7.43
CA GLU A 259 -10.54 6.91 -7.05
C GLU A 259 -10.81 5.44 -6.72
N LEU A 260 -11.35 5.18 -5.52
CA LEU A 260 -11.70 3.86 -4.98
C LEU A 260 -10.53 2.85 -4.99
N GLY A 261 -9.30 3.33 -5.04
CA GLY A 261 -8.14 2.48 -5.16
C GLY A 261 -8.05 1.69 -6.48
N ALA A 262 -8.86 2.04 -7.49
CA ALA A 262 -9.01 1.28 -8.73
C ALA A 262 -7.91 1.56 -9.78
N GLY A 263 -6.76 2.07 -9.35
CA GLY A 263 -5.62 2.34 -10.22
C GLY A 263 -4.34 2.67 -9.45
N THR A 264 -3.23 2.66 -10.19
CA THR A 264 -1.85 2.66 -9.64
C THR A 264 -1.08 3.93 -9.98
N SER A 265 -1.69 4.91 -10.66
CA SER A 265 -1.03 6.16 -11.04
C SER A 265 -1.12 7.25 -9.96
N GLY A 266 -2.23 7.30 -9.22
CA GLY A 266 -2.55 8.44 -8.34
C GLY A 266 -3.19 9.65 -9.06
N ILE A 267 -3.53 9.51 -10.35
CA ILE A 267 -4.34 10.49 -11.07
C ILE A 267 -5.79 10.34 -10.61
N ASN A 268 -6.42 11.44 -10.20
CA ASN A 268 -7.82 11.46 -9.81
C ASN A 268 -8.58 12.52 -10.64
N PRO A 269 -9.59 12.14 -11.44
CA PRO A 269 -10.31 13.10 -12.30
C PRO A 269 -11.12 14.15 -11.53
N HIS A 270 -11.41 13.89 -10.26
CA HIS A 270 -12.24 14.74 -9.41
C HIS A 270 -11.45 15.82 -8.68
N TYR A 271 -10.24 15.46 -8.25
CA TYR A 271 -9.39 16.26 -7.37
C TYR A 271 -8.03 16.61 -7.98
N GLY A 272 -7.77 16.17 -9.21
CA GLY A 272 -6.50 16.34 -9.91
C GLY A 272 -5.49 15.25 -9.57
N ALA A 273 -4.38 15.24 -10.31
CA ALA A 273 -3.28 14.30 -10.11
C ALA A 273 -2.40 14.73 -8.93
N THR A 274 -2.08 13.80 -8.04
CA THR A 274 -0.97 14.01 -7.10
C THR A 274 0.35 13.93 -7.85
N ARG A 275 1.15 15.00 -7.77
CA ARG A 275 2.45 15.11 -8.45
C ARG A 275 3.58 14.61 -7.55
N ASN A 276 4.59 14.02 -8.17
CA ASN A 276 5.75 13.48 -7.46
C ASN A 276 6.67 14.61 -6.95
N PRO A 277 7.03 14.67 -5.66
CA PRO A 277 7.93 15.70 -5.14
C PRO A 277 9.36 15.67 -5.74
N HIS A 278 9.81 14.54 -6.28
CA HIS A 278 11.09 14.47 -7.01
C HIS A 278 11.01 15.11 -8.40
N ASN A 279 9.82 15.12 -9.02
CA ASN A 279 9.56 15.76 -10.30
C ASN A 279 8.06 15.96 -10.51
N ALA A 280 7.60 17.21 -10.48
CA ALA A 280 6.18 17.55 -10.56
C ALA A 280 5.50 17.14 -11.89
N SER A 281 6.25 16.83 -12.95
CA SER A 281 5.69 16.32 -14.20
C SER A 281 5.43 14.80 -14.19
N ARG A 282 5.72 14.09 -13.10
CA ARG A 282 5.60 12.63 -12.98
C ARG A 282 4.59 12.23 -11.90
N ILE A 283 4.06 11.02 -12.05
CA ILE A 283 3.10 10.45 -11.11
C ILE A 283 3.72 10.19 -9.73
N ALA A 284 2.94 10.39 -8.66
CA ALA A 284 3.34 9.97 -7.32
C ALA A 284 3.19 8.45 -7.10
N GLY A 285 2.45 7.76 -7.99
CA GLY A 285 2.02 6.37 -7.79
C GLY A 285 0.73 6.28 -6.99
N GLY A 286 0.07 5.14 -7.08
CA GLY A 286 -1.26 4.94 -6.53
C GLY A 286 -1.45 3.59 -5.84
N SER A 287 -2.53 3.44 -5.08
CA SER A 287 -3.57 4.45 -4.90
C SER A 287 -3.31 5.44 -3.75
N SER A 288 -2.36 5.19 -2.84
CA SER A 288 -2.01 6.12 -1.73
C SER A 288 -1.13 7.30 -2.18
N SER A 289 -1.54 7.99 -3.24
CA SER A 289 -0.71 8.98 -3.95
C SER A 289 -0.37 10.20 -3.09
N GLY A 290 -1.39 10.84 -2.52
CA GLY A 290 -1.23 11.98 -1.63
C GLY A 290 -0.43 11.62 -0.37
N SER A 291 -0.66 10.42 0.17
CA SER A 291 0.04 9.91 1.37
C SER A 291 1.54 9.77 1.14
N ALA A 292 1.97 9.27 -0.02
CA ALA A 292 3.40 9.16 -0.33
C ALA A 292 4.02 10.52 -0.62
N ALA A 293 3.32 11.33 -1.40
CA ALA A 293 3.83 12.62 -1.85
C ALA A 293 4.00 13.61 -0.68
N VAL A 294 3.07 13.66 0.28
CA VAL A 294 3.16 14.56 1.44
C VAL A 294 4.35 14.21 2.36
N VAL A 295 4.61 12.91 2.54
CA VAL A 295 5.78 12.43 3.31
C VAL A 295 7.08 12.70 2.55
N SER A 296 7.10 12.43 1.25
CA SER A 296 8.27 12.70 0.40
C SER A 296 8.58 14.20 0.30
N ALA A 297 7.58 15.07 0.34
CA ALA A 297 7.76 16.52 0.37
C ALA A 297 8.23 17.04 1.74
N GLY A 298 8.27 16.19 2.78
CA GLY A 298 8.72 16.57 4.11
C GLY A 298 7.69 17.39 4.90
N LEU A 299 6.41 17.36 4.51
CA LEU A 299 5.34 18.06 5.23
C LEU A 299 4.92 17.30 6.50
N CYS A 300 5.06 15.97 6.51
CA CYS A 300 4.89 15.15 7.70
C CYS A 300 5.85 13.95 7.66
N PRO A 301 6.29 13.41 8.81
CA PRO A 301 7.20 12.26 8.84
C PRO A 301 6.50 10.95 8.47
N VAL A 302 5.18 10.87 8.62
CA VAL A 302 4.41 9.66 8.38
C VAL A 302 2.99 9.95 7.88
N ALA A 303 2.48 9.04 7.05
CA ALA A 303 1.10 8.99 6.59
C ALA A 303 0.58 7.54 6.61
N LEU A 304 -0.74 7.38 6.73
CA LEU A 304 -1.41 6.08 6.58
C LEU A 304 -1.95 5.91 5.16
N GLY A 305 -1.87 4.68 4.66
CA GLY A 305 -2.50 4.26 3.40
C GLY A 305 -3.18 2.90 3.55
N VAL A 306 -3.68 2.36 2.44
CA VAL A 306 -4.19 0.98 2.35
C VAL A 306 -3.59 0.32 1.13
N ASP A 307 -3.10 -0.91 1.29
CA ASP A 307 -2.42 -1.71 0.26
C ASP A 307 -3.24 -2.97 -0.02
N GLY A 308 -3.98 -2.99 -1.14
CA GLY A 308 -4.65 -4.17 -1.66
C GLY A 308 -3.87 -4.89 -2.76
N GLY A 309 -3.07 -4.15 -3.52
CA GLY A 309 -2.30 -4.63 -4.68
C GLY A 309 -0.99 -3.88 -4.88
N GLY A 310 -0.38 -3.37 -3.80
CA GLY A 310 0.82 -2.52 -3.87
C GLY A 310 0.57 -1.05 -3.55
N SER A 311 -0.66 -0.66 -3.20
CA SER A 311 -1.05 0.74 -3.08
C SER A 311 -0.40 1.55 -1.95
N VAL A 312 0.42 0.93 -1.10
CA VAL A 312 1.33 1.62 -0.17
C VAL A 312 2.76 1.51 -0.68
N ARG A 313 3.18 0.32 -1.12
CA ARG A 313 4.56 0.03 -1.54
C ARG A 313 4.96 0.71 -2.85
N MET A 314 4.09 0.70 -3.86
CA MET A 314 4.34 1.34 -5.17
C MET A 314 4.54 2.85 -5.03
N PRO A 315 3.59 3.63 -4.45
CA PRO A 315 3.81 5.07 -4.34
C PRO A 315 4.98 5.41 -3.39
N ALA A 316 5.27 4.58 -2.39
CA ALA A 316 6.47 4.77 -1.56
C ALA A 316 7.77 4.62 -2.37
N ALA A 317 7.86 3.59 -3.22
CA ALA A 317 9.02 3.39 -4.11
C ALA A 317 9.17 4.53 -5.12
N LEU A 318 8.06 4.97 -5.73
CA LEU A 318 8.06 6.06 -6.72
C LEU A 318 8.38 7.43 -6.10
N CYS A 319 8.03 7.65 -4.84
CA CYS A 319 8.32 8.88 -4.09
C CYS A 319 9.57 8.78 -3.19
N GLY A 320 10.36 7.70 -3.26
CA GLY A 320 11.61 7.59 -2.52
C GLY A 320 11.45 7.64 -0.99
N ILE A 321 10.46 6.92 -0.44
CA ILE A 321 10.18 6.81 1.00
C ILE A 321 9.93 5.34 1.40
N VAL A 322 9.77 5.09 2.70
CA VAL A 322 9.48 3.75 3.24
C VAL A 322 7.98 3.45 3.14
N GLY A 323 7.63 2.29 2.57
CA GLY A 323 6.26 1.79 2.52
C GLY A 323 6.14 0.42 3.18
N LEU A 324 5.49 0.35 4.34
CA LEU A 324 5.26 -0.89 5.08
C LEU A 324 3.83 -1.38 4.83
N LYS A 325 3.71 -2.56 4.21
CA LYS A 325 2.47 -3.36 4.18
C LYS A 325 2.57 -4.49 5.22
N PRO A 326 1.86 -4.39 6.36
CA PRO A 326 1.86 -5.46 7.34
C PRO A 326 1.22 -6.76 6.84
N THR A 327 1.46 -7.82 7.60
CA THR A 327 0.74 -9.10 7.48
C THR A 327 -0.77 -8.87 7.60
N PHE A 328 -1.55 -9.66 6.86
CA PHE A 328 -3.02 -9.65 6.94
C PHE A 328 -3.48 -9.77 8.41
N SER A 329 -4.49 -8.98 8.79
CA SER A 329 -5.04 -8.88 10.16
C SER A 329 -4.13 -8.29 11.24
N ARG A 330 -2.91 -7.82 10.95
CA ARG A 330 -2.02 -7.22 11.96
C ARG A 330 -2.49 -5.86 12.49
N ILE A 331 -3.16 -5.11 11.62
CA ILE A 331 -3.82 -3.84 11.94
C ILE A 331 -5.33 -4.04 11.68
N PRO A 332 -6.20 -3.70 12.63
CA PRO A 332 -7.63 -3.84 12.44
C PRO A 332 -8.15 -2.95 11.32
N HIS A 333 -9.00 -3.53 10.46
CA HIS A 333 -9.51 -2.88 9.24
C HIS A 333 -10.82 -2.09 9.47
N SER A 334 -11.31 -1.99 10.71
CA SER A 334 -12.55 -1.28 11.04
C SER A 334 -12.44 0.22 10.77
N GLY A 335 -13.43 0.79 10.08
CA GLY A 335 -13.45 2.20 9.68
C GLY A 335 -12.65 2.50 8.40
N VAL A 336 -12.26 1.48 7.63
CA VAL A 336 -11.75 1.67 6.27
C VAL A 336 -12.86 1.27 5.29
N ILE A 337 -12.98 1.95 4.15
CA ILE A 337 -13.95 1.56 3.12
C ILE A 337 -13.72 0.08 2.75
N PRO A 338 -14.76 -0.78 2.78
CA PRO A 338 -14.62 -2.23 2.64
C PRO A 338 -14.41 -2.69 1.19
N LEU A 339 -13.48 -2.08 0.45
CA LEU A 339 -13.25 -2.37 -0.97
C LEU A 339 -12.55 -3.71 -1.21
N ASN A 340 -11.67 -4.15 -0.29
CA ASN A 340 -10.74 -5.24 -0.54
C ASN A 340 -10.55 -6.13 0.72
N TRP A 341 -11.59 -6.84 1.16
CA TRP A 341 -11.60 -7.55 2.45
C TRP A 341 -10.47 -8.55 2.68
N THR A 342 -10.01 -9.25 1.65
CA THR A 342 -9.06 -10.37 1.84
C THR A 342 -7.63 -10.05 1.40
N VAL A 343 -7.41 -8.85 0.86
CA VAL A 343 -6.12 -8.39 0.34
C VAL A 343 -5.75 -6.97 0.75
N GLY A 344 -6.72 -6.15 1.15
CA GLY A 344 -6.54 -4.77 1.61
C GLY A 344 -6.11 -4.69 3.07
N MET A 345 -4.98 -4.03 3.30
CA MET A 345 -4.39 -3.84 4.63
C MET A 345 -4.07 -2.37 4.83
N VAL A 346 -4.38 -1.82 6.00
CA VAL A 346 -3.81 -0.52 6.41
C VAL A 346 -2.29 -0.65 6.41
N GLY A 347 -1.61 0.30 5.78
CA GLY A 347 -0.16 0.36 5.69
C GLY A 347 0.36 1.75 6.02
N ILE A 348 1.68 1.84 6.12
CA ILE A 348 2.39 3.03 6.62
C ILE A 348 3.32 3.53 5.54
N LEU A 349 3.28 4.83 5.29
CA LEU A 349 4.23 5.55 4.43
C LEU A 349 5.03 6.50 5.32
N ALA A 350 6.35 6.32 5.40
CA ALA A 350 7.18 7.03 6.37
C ALA A 350 8.49 7.53 5.74
N GLY A 351 9.01 8.64 6.25
CA GLY A 351 10.30 9.19 5.81
C GLY A 351 11.48 8.29 6.14
N THR A 352 11.37 7.48 7.20
CA THR A 352 12.40 6.57 7.69
C THR A 352 11.83 5.23 8.16
N VAL A 353 12.69 4.23 8.37
CA VAL A 353 12.29 2.90 8.87
C VAL A 353 11.86 3.00 10.33
N GLU A 354 12.55 3.83 11.10
CA GLU A 354 12.29 4.13 12.51
C GLU A 354 10.89 4.73 12.70
N ASP A 355 10.52 5.71 11.85
CA ASP A 355 9.20 6.33 11.90
C ASP A 355 8.08 5.33 11.52
N SER A 356 8.38 4.41 10.61
CA SER A 356 7.48 3.30 10.28
C SER A 356 7.30 2.35 11.47
N LEU A 357 8.37 2.01 12.19
CA LEU A 357 8.34 1.14 13.37
C LEU A 357 7.52 1.75 14.52
N ILE A 358 7.76 3.03 14.85
CA ILE A 358 7.01 3.77 15.89
C ILE A 358 5.52 3.75 15.56
N THR A 359 5.18 4.11 14.31
CA THR A 359 3.80 4.17 13.86
C THR A 359 3.14 2.80 13.86
N TYR A 360 3.86 1.77 13.41
CA TYR A 360 3.40 0.39 13.41
C TYR A 360 3.06 -0.10 14.82
N ALA A 361 3.89 0.19 15.81
CA ALA A 361 3.61 -0.18 17.20
C ALA A 361 2.35 0.53 17.74
N ALA A 362 2.14 1.81 17.40
CA ALA A 362 0.96 2.56 17.80
C ALA A 362 -0.34 1.93 17.25
N ILE A 363 -0.36 1.54 15.98
CA ILE A 363 -1.59 1.15 15.28
C ILE A 363 -1.83 -0.36 15.21
N SER A 364 -0.88 -1.20 15.63
CA SER A 364 -0.99 -2.66 15.54
C SER A 364 -1.68 -3.32 16.73
N GLY A 365 -2.11 -4.56 16.52
CA GLY A 365 -2.76 -5.40 17.52
C GLY A 365 -4.27 -5.50 17.34
N GLU A 366 -4.88 -6.44 18.02
CA GLU A 366 -6.30 -6.75 17.82
C GLU A 366 -7.24 -5.69 18.42
N ILE A 367 -8.46 -5.63 17.91
CA ILE A 367 -9.56 -4.99 18.64
C ILE A 367 -9.96 -6.00 19.73
N PRO A 368 -10.08 -5.60 21.00
CA PRO A 368 -10.64 -6.47 22.03
C PRO A 368 -12.04 -6.92 21.61
N SER A 369 -12.16 -8.12 21.06
CA SER A 369 -13.42 -8.69 20.60
C SER A 369 -13.76 -9.91 21.46
N ARG A 370 -15.05 -10.11 21.73
CA ARG A 370 -15.55 -11.22 22.56
C ARG A 370 -15.50 -12.59 21.86
N GLN A 371 -15.02 -12.67 20.62
CA GLN A 371 -14.90 -13.95 19.90
C GLN A 371 -13.44 -14.43 19.90
N PRO A 372 -13.13 -15.60 20.48
CA PRO A 372 -11.82 -16.22 20.36
C PRO A 372 -11.74 -16.89 18.98
N SER A 373 -11.29 -16.17 17.97
CA SER A 373 -10.93 -16.76 16.67
C SER A 373 -9.43 -16.62 16.45
N SER A 374 -8.73 -17.76 16.56
CA SER A 374 -7.28 -17.95 16.44
C SER A 374 -6.43 -17.24 17.50
N ILE A 375 -5.37 -17.91 17.97
CA ILE A 375 -4.39 -17.33 18.89
C ILE A 375 -3.82 -16.06 18.23
N PRO A 376 -3.82 -14.89 18.91
CA PRO A 376 -3.25 -13.67 18.36
C PRO A 376 -1.79 -13.91 18.00
N ALA A 377 -1.45 -13.75 16.71
CA ALA A 377 -0.06 -13.87 16.28
C ALA A 377 0.79 -12.83 17.03
N LYS A 378 1.86 -13.28 17.66
CA LYS A 378 2.72 -12.46 18.52
C LYS A 378 3.27 -11.22 17.80
N ILE A 379 3.11 -10.09 18.48
CA ILE A 379 3.71 -8.74 18.33
C ILE A 379 5.23 -8.57 18.20
N ASN A 380 6.03 -9.22 17.34
CA ASN A 380 7.48 -8.97 17.40
C ASN A 380 7.90 -7.64 16.72
N LEU A 381 8.65 -6.80 17.45
CA LEU A 381 9.30 -5.58 16.97
C LEU A 381 10.81 -5.83 16.82
N PRO A 382 11.44 -5.47 15.70
CA PRO A 382 12.88 -5.62 15.53
C PRO A 382 13.63 -4.68 16.48
N LEU A 383 14.62 -5.21 17.19
CA LEU A 383 15.66 -4.40 17.81
C LEU A 383 16.52 -3.86 16.65
N LEU A 384 16.72 -2.54 16.60
CA LEU A 384 17.57 -1.88 15.62
C LEU A 384 18.91 -1.48 16.27
N PRO A 385 19.81 -2.43 16.64
CA PRO A 385 21.10 -2.10 17.24
C PRO A 385 22.07 -1.51 16.21
N LEU A 386 22.96 -0.62 16.65
CA LEU A 386 24.04 -0.08 15.80
C LEU A 386 25.13 -1.09 15.44
N THR A 387 25.25 -2.21 16.16
CA THR A 387 26.54 -2.93 16.22
C THR A 387 26.50 -4.45 15.99
N LYS A 388 25.34 -5.11 15.97
CA LYS A 388 25.25 -6.55 15.69
C LYS A 388 24.34 -6.82 14.51
N SER A 389 24.94 -7.28 13.41
CA SER A 389 24.20 -7.81 12.28
C SER A 389 23.74 -9.24 12.54
N ILE A 390 22.52 -9.55 12.13
CA ILE A 390 22.03 -10.92 12.04
C ILE A 390 22.84 -11.62 10.94
N SER A 391 23.88 -12.37 11.32
CA SER A 391 24.93 -12.88 10.43
C SER A 391 24.51 -14.02 9.49
N LYS A 392 23.22 -14.38 9.43
CA LYS A 392 22.73 -15.58 8.74
C LYS A 392 21.42 -15.39 7.97
N ILE A 393 21.11 -14.18 7.52
CA ILE A 393 19.92 -13.96 6.67
C ILE A 393 20.16 -14.56 5.27
N LYS A 394 19.16 -15.29 4.79
CA LYS A 394 19.06 -15.83 3.44
C LYS A 394 17.98 -15.08 2.65
N LEU A 395 18.39 -14.55 1.51
CA LEU A 395 17.56 -13.78 0.59
C LEU A 395 17.20 -14.65 -0.62
N ALA A 396 15.96 -15.12 -0.68
CA ALA A 396 15.43 -15.81 -1.86
C ALA A 396 15.29 -14.81 -3.02
N LYS A 397 15.97 -15.09 -4.13
CA LYS A 397 15.90 -14.30 -5.37
C LYS A 397 15.46 -15.20 -6.53
N TYR A 398 14.41 -14.79 -7.24
CA TYR A 398 14.08 -15.41 -8.53
C TYR A 398 14.60 -14.53 -9.67
N GLY A 399 15.76 -14.90 -10.23
CA GLY A 399 16.50 -14.08 -11.20
C GLY A 399 15.65 -13.58 -12.37
N LYS A 400 14.89 -14.46 -13.03
CA LYS A 400 14.06 -14.10 -14.19
C LYS A 400 13.03 -13.00 -13.87
N TRP A 401 12.41 -13.06 -12.70
CA TRP A 401 11.44 -12.05 -12.27
C TRP A 401 12.14 -10.77 -11.77
N PHE A 402 13.22 -10.92 -11.03
CA PHE A 402 14.01 -9.79 -10.52
C PHE A 402 14.55 -8.91 -11.66
N ASP A 403 14.99 -9.55 -12.75
CA ASP A 403 15.60 -8.86 -13.89
C ASP A 403 14.57 -8.32 -14.90
N ASP A 404 13.27 -8.63 -14.72
CA ASP A 404 12.16 -8.14 -15.54
C ASP A 404 11.71 -6.74 -15.10
N CYS A 405 12.64 -5.79 -15.25
CA CYS A 405 12.45 -4.38 -14.94
C CYS A 405 13.40 -3.52 -15.80
N SER A 406 13.25 -2.19 -15.73
CA SER A 406 14.17 -1.27 -16.40
C SER A 406 15.59 -1.38 -15.84
N ASP A 407 16.59 -1.09 -16.68
CA ASP A 407 18.00 -1.30 -16.34
C ASP A 407 18.44 -0.51 -15.10
N ASP A 408 17.96 0.72 -14.93
CA ASP A 408 18.23 1.58 -13.78
C ASP A 408 17.72 0.95 -12.46
N VAL A 409 16.51 0.39 -12.48
CA VAL A 409 15.93 -0.35 -11.34
C VAL A 409 16.77 -1.60 -11.05
N ARG A 410 17.05 -2.42 -12.07
CA ARG A 410 17.84 -3.66 -11.92
C ARG A 410 19.22 -3.37 -11.34
N ILE A 411 19.91 -2.36 -11.85
CA ILE A 411 21.25 -1.95 -11.39
C ILE A 411 21.19 -1.47 -9.94
N CYS A 412 20.23 -0.63 -9.59
CA CYS A 412 20.08 -0.09 -8.23
C CYS A 412 19.81 -1.21 -7.21
N CYS A 413 18.82 -2.07 -7.49
CA CYS A 413 18.46 -3.18 -6.61
C CYS A 413 19.58 -4.22 -6.50
N SER A 414 20.26 -4.55 -7.60
CA SER A 414 21.43 -5.45 -7.57
C SER A 414 22.57 -4.86 -6.74
N GLY A 415 22.82 -3.56 -6.88
CA GLY A 415 23.80 -2.84 -6.07
C GLY A 415 23.46 -2.86 -4.57
N ALA A 416 22.19 -2.73 -4.21
CA ALA A 416 21.73 -2.85 -2.82
C ALA A 416 21.96 -4.27 -2.27
N LEU A 417 21.62 -5.31 -3.02
CA LEU A 417 21.89 -6.70 -2.62
C LEU A 417 23.40 -6.95 -2.44
N ASN A 418 24.23 -6.51 -3.37
CA ASN A 418 25.69 -6.64 -3.26
C ASN A 418 26.24 -5.96 -2.01
N LYS A 419 25.71 -4.78 -1.65
CA LYS A 419 26.07 -4.09 -0.40
C LYS A 419 25.67 -4.89 0.84
N LEU A 420 24.46 -5.45 0.86
CA LEU A 420 24.00 -6.29 1.97
C LEU A 420 24.86 -7.55 2.12
N GLN A 421 25.20 -8.23 1.02
CA GLN A 421 26.09 -9.39 1.02
C GLN A 421 27.50 -9.01 1.50
N GLY A 422 28.09 -7.94 0.95
CA GLY A 422 29.44 -7.52 1.27
C GLY A 422 29.60 -7.01 2.70
N HIS A 423 28.58 -6.31 3.24
CA HIS A 423 28.64 -5.72 4.57
C HIS A 423 28.24 -6.70 5.68
N TYR A 424 27.24 -7.55 5.45
CA TYR A 424 26.67 -8.42 6.49
C TYR A 424 26.91 -9.93 6.27
N GLY A 425 27.47 -10.33 5.12
CA GLY A 425 27.67 -11.74 4.78
C GLY A 425 26.37 -12.50 4.50
N TRP A 426 25.26 -11.78 4.23
CA TRP A 426 23.98 -12.40 3.89
C TRP A 426 24.07 -13.21 2.59
N LYS A 427 23.32 -14.30 2.51
CA LYS A 427 23.38 -15.22 1.38
C LYS A 427 22.19 -15.03 0.47
N ILE A 428 22.43 -14.95 -0.84
CA ILE A 428 21.36 -15.05 -1.83
C ILE A 428 21.13 -16.53 -2.11
N VAL A 429 19.88 -16.95 -2.08
CA VAL A 429 19.42 -18.29 -2.45
C VAL A 429 18.63 -18.14 -3.73
N ASP A 430 19.11 -18.75 -4.82
CA ASP A 430 18.37 -18.76 -6.07
C ASP A 430 17.17 -19.70 -5.96
N VAL A 431 15.98 -19.14 -6.20
CA VAL A 431 14.71 -19.87 -6.17
C VAL A 431 13.92 -19.61 -7.44
N THR A 432 12.92 -20.46 -7.68
CA THR A 432 11.92 -20.27 -8.72
C THR A 432 10.57 -19.97 -8.06
N ILE A 433 9.97 -18.83 -8.40
CA ILE A 433 8.59 -18.51 -8.04
C ILE A 433 7.73 -18.77 -9.28
N PRO A 434 7.09 -19.94 -9.40
CA PRO A 434 6.33 -20.31 -10.58
C PRO A 434 5.01 -19.55 -10.65
N GLU A 435 4.45 -19.46 -11.86
CA GLU A 435 3.08 -19.01 -12.07
C GLU A 435 2.81 -17.55 -11.61
N ILE A 436 3.82 -16.66 -11.58
CA ILE A 436 3.67 -15.23 -11.17
C ILE A 436 2.55 -14.52 -11.93
N GLU A 437 2.49 -14.68 -13.26
CA GLU A 437 1.41 -14.08 -14.05
C GLU A 437 0.04 -14.63 -13.64
N VAL A 438 -0.05 -15.92 -13.31
CA VAL A 438 -1.31 -16.54 -12.83
C VAL A 438 -1.68 -16.00 -11.45
N MET A 439 -0.69 -15.76 -10.58
CA MET A 439 -0.88 -15.09 -9.29
C MET A 439 -1.43 -13.67 -9.48
N ARG A 440 -0.89 -12.89 -10.43
CA ARG A 440 -1.39 -11.56 -10.79
C ARG A 440 -2.84 -11.62 -11.26
N LEU A 441 -3.18 -12.57 -12.14
CA LEU A 441 -4.55 -12.76 -12.64
C LEU A 441 -5.53 -13.16 -11.52
N ALA A 442 -5.14 -14.08 -10.64
CA ALA A 442 -5.95 -14.49 -9.50
C ALA A 442 -6.15 -13.35 -8.49
N HIS A 443 -5.11 -12.55 -8.25
CA HIS A 443 -5.20 -11.33 -7.45
C HIS A 443 -6.18 -10.34 -8.08
N TYR A 444 -6.03 -10.03 -9.37
CA TYR A 444 -6.89 -9.09 -10.10
C TYR A 444 -8.37 -9.52 -10.09
N SER A 445 -8.65 -10.81 -10.28
CA SER A 445 -10.00 -11.35 -10.12
C SER A 445 -10.52 -11.22 -8.68
N THR A 446 -9.68 -11.47 -7.68
CA THR A 446 -10.11 -11.39 -6.27
C THR A 446 -10.40 -9.95 -5.86
N ILE A 447 -9.42 -9.04 -6.00
CA ILE A 447 -9.55 -7.64 -5.59
C ILE A 447 -10.66 -6.94 -6.38
N GLY A 448 -10.78 -7.24 -7.68
CA GLY A 448 -11.83 -6.71 -8.52
C GLY A 448 -13.21 -7.16 -8.07
N SER A 449 -13.42 -8.48 -7.89
CA SER A 449 -14.71 -9.00 -7.42
C SER A 449 -15.10 -8.40 -6.07
N GLU A 450 -14.17 -8.27 -5.12
CA GLU A 450 -14.43 -7.68 -3.82
C GLU A 450 -14.85 -6.20 -3.94
N CYS A 451 -14.07 -5.41 -4.69
CA CYS A 451 -14.34 -4.00 -4.89
C CYS A 451 -15.70 -3.78 -5.59
N ASN A 452 -15.98 -4.54 -6.64
CA ASN A 452 -17.26 -4.45 -7.35
C ASN A 452 -18.44 -4.82 -6.45
N THR A 453 -18.34 -5.90 -5.67
CA THR A 453 -19.38 -6.30 -4.71
C THR A 453 -19.59 -5.24 -3.62
N SER A 454 -18.53 -4.61 -3.11
CA SER A 454 -18.65 -3.53 -2.12
C SER A 454 -19.39 -2.31 -2.67
N LEU A 455 -19.38 -2.11 -3.98
CA LEU A 455 -19.92 -0.91 -4.62
C LEU A 455 -21.24 -1.18 -5.37
N ASP A 456 -21.71 -2.42 -5.43
CA ASP A 456 -22.87 -2.86 -6.21
C ASP A 456 -24.11 -1.97 -5.97
N TYR A 457 -24.44 -1.74 -4.69
CA TYR A 457 -25.56 -0.88 -4.29
C TYR A 457 -25.46 0.57 -4.85
N PHE A 458 -24.25 1.10 -5.02
CA PHE A 458 -24.02 2.46 -5.48
C PHE A 458 -23.95 2.59 -6.99
N GLN A 459 -23.56 1.52 -7.70
CA GLN A 459 -23.38 1.57 -9.15
C GLN A 459 -24.67 1.93 -9.89
N ASP A 460 -25.82 1.39 -9.48
CA ASP A 460 -27.10 1.68 -10.13
C ASP A 460 -27.59 3.12 -9.90
N LYS A 461 -27.18 3.74 -8.79
CA LYS A 461 -27.66 5.07 -8.39
C LYS A 461 -26.74 6.20 -8.85
N ASN A 462 -25.44 5.94 -8.88
CA ASN A 462 -24.43 6.99 -8.96
C ASN A 462 -23.45 6.79 -10.11
N LEU A 463 -23.72 5.90 -11.09
CA LEU A 463 -22.78 5.58 -12.18
C LEU A 463 -22.20 6.83 -12.88
N ALA A 464 -23.02 7.88 -13.04
CA ALA A 464 -22.62 9.13 -13.67
C ALA A 464 -21.62 9.96 -12.83
N ASP A 465 -21.55 9.72 -11.52
CA ASP A 465 -20.68 10.44 -10.58
C ASP A 465 -19.30 9.76 -10.39
N PHE A 466 -19.12 8.54 -10.90
CA PHE A 466 -17.80 7.88 -10.95
C PHE A 466 -16.93 8.49 -12.07
N GLY A 467 -15.62 8.50 -11.85
CA GLY A 467 -14.64 8.75 -12.90
C GLY A 467 -14.74 7.74 -14.04
N TRP A 468 -14.35 8.16 -15.25
CA TRP A 468 -14.48 7.32 -16.44
C TRP A 468 -13.55 6.10 -16.39
N ASP A 469 -12.34 6.27 -15.84
CA ASP A 469 -11.41 5.21 -15.51
C ASP A 469 -11.98 4.20 -14.50
N ALA A 470 -12.56 4.71 -13.39
CA ALA A 470 -13.20 3.86 -12.39
C ALA A 470 -14.37 3.05 -12.97
N ARG A 471 -15.18 3.63 -13.86
CA ARG A 471 -16.29 2.93 -14.55
C ARG A 471 -15.78 1.78 -15.40
N VAL A 472 -14.73 1.98 -16.19
CA VAL A 472 -14.12 0.91 -16.98
C VAL A 472 -13.58 -0.19 -16.06
N ALA A 473 -12.86 0.17 -15.00
CA ALA A 473 -12.32 -0.79 -14.03
C ALA A 473 -13.44 -1.62 -13.38
N LEU A 474 -14.52 -0.99 -12.91
CA LEU A 474 -15.66 -1.65 -12.29
C LEU A 474 -16.38 -2.61 -13.25
N LYS A 475 -16.53 -2.25 -14.53
CA LYS A 475 -17.11 -3.18 -15.52
C LYS A 475 -16.22 -4.40 -15.77
N ILE A 476 -14.91 -4.23 -15.75
CA ILE A 476 -13.98 -5.38 -15.81
C ILE A 476 -14.11 -6.23 -14.54
N TYR A 477 -14.12 -5.61 -13.37
CA TYR A 477 -14.25 -6.28 -12.08
C TYR A 477 -15.55 -7.07 -11.94
N GLY A 478 -16.68 -6.50 -12.37
CA GLY A 478 -17.98 -7.17 -12.38
C GLY A 478 -18.12 -8.28 -13.42
N SER A 479 -17.13 -8.46 -14.32
CA SER A 479 -17.16 -9.49 -15.37
C SER A 479 -16.61 -10.85 -14.95
N PHE A 480 -16.03 -10.95 -13.75
CA PHE A 480 -15.54 -12.21 -13.20
C PHE A 480 -16.71 -13.04 -12.67
N SER A 481 -16.81 -14.27 -13.17
CA SER A 481 -17.82 -15.24 -12.72
C SER A 481 -17.48 -15.82 -11.36
N SER A 482 -18.48 -16.39 -10.67
CA SER A 482 -18.27 -17.15 -9.44
C SER A 482 -17.26 -18.30 -9.61
N MET A 483 -17.27 -18.96 -10.78
CA MET A 483 -16.30 -20.00 -11.11
C MET A 483 -14.87 -19.46 -11.17
N GLU A 484 -14.66 -18.30 -11.81
CA GLU A 484 -13.34 -17.67 -11.89
C GLU A 484 -12.86 -17.20 -10.52
N TYR A 485 -13.74 -16.63 -9.70
CA TYR A 485 -13.42 -16.25 -8.33
C TYR A 485 -12.99 -17.45 -7.48
N ILE A 486 -13.72 -18.57 -7.53
CA ILE A 486 -13.35 -19.81 -6.82
C ILE A 486 -12.01 -20.32 -7.31
N LYS A 487 -11.77 -20.36 -8.63
CA LYS A 487 -10.47 -20.80 -9.18
C LYS A 487 -9.33 -19.87 -8.79
N ALA A 488 -9.55 -18.56 -8.71
CA ALA A 488 -8.58 -17.61 -8.17
C ALA A 488 -8.22 -17.93 -6.71
N GLN A 489 -9.18 -18.34 -5.88
CA GLN A 489 -8.89 -18.78 -4.51
C GLN A 489 -8.11 -20.11 -4.45
N LYS A 490 -8.29 -21.01 -5.43
CA LYS A 490 -7.46 -22.21 -5.56
C LYS A 490 -6.02 -21.85 -5.90
N ILE A 491 -5.81 -20.90 -6.83
CA ILE A 491 -4.48 -20.35 -7.12
C ILE A 491 -3.89 -19.65 -5.89
N ARG A 492 -4.68 -18.93 -5.09
CA ARG A 492 -4.20 -18.33 -3.83
C ARG A 492 -3.62 -19.39 -2.90
N ASN A 493 -4.33 -20.51 -2.69
CA ASN A 493 -3.85 -21.61 -1.86
C ASN A 493 -2.55 -22.21 -2.42
N ARG A 494 -2.53 -22.43 -3.74
CA ARG A 494 -1.38 -22.94 -4.47
C ARG A 494 -0.13 -22.06 -4.26
N GLN A 495 -0.29 -20.74 -4.41
CA GLN A 495 0.77 -19.77 -4.18
C GLN A 495 1.22 -19.72 -2.72
N LEU A 496 0.29 -19.82 -1.75
CA LEU A 496 0.65 -19.94 -0.33
C LEU A 496 1.58 -21.13 -0.08
N GLN A 497 1.30 -22.28 -0.69
CA GLN A 497 2.12 -23.49 -0.51
C GLN A 497 3.51 -23.34 -1.15
N PHE A 498 3.62 -22.73 -2.34
CA PHE A 498 4.92 -22.41 -2.93
C PHE A 498 5.74 -21.47 -2.05
N HIS A 499 5.13 -20.39 -1.55
CA HIS A 499 5.82 -19.45 -0.68
C HIS A 499 6.24 -20.09 0.64
N LYS A 500 5.41 -20.98 1.22
CA LYS A 500 5.82 -21.77 2.41
C LYS A 500 7.05 -22.63 2.15
N LYS A 501 7.14 -23.30 0.99
CA LYS A 501 8.31 -24.09 0.61
C LYS A 501 9.55 -23.22 0.44
N ILE A 502 9.41 -22.04 -0.19
CA ILE A 502 10.52 -21.07 -0.31
C ILE A 502 10.98 -20.58 1.06
N PHE A 503 10.06 -20.23 1.96
CA PHE A 503 10.39 -19.78 3.32
C PHE A 503 10.99 -20.88 4.21
N SER A 504 10.90 -22.15 3.81
CA SER A 504 11.65 -23.23 4.49
C SER A 504 13.16 -23.21 4.16
N GLU A 505 13.54 -22.54 3.07
CA GLU A 505 14.92 -22.47 2.59
C GLU A 505 15.57 -21.09 2.79
N ALA A 506 14.76 -20.02 2.86
CA ALA A 506 15.18 -18.62 2.98
C ALA A 506 14.31 -17.80 3.94
N ASP A 507 14.83 -16.68 4.45
CA ASP A 507 14.13 -15.84 5.43
C ASP A 507 13.28 -14.75 4.76
N ILE A 508 13.74 -14.22 3.62
CA ILE A 508 13.12 -13.07 2.93
C ILE A 508 13.14 -13.32 1.42
N ILE A 509 12.06 -12.97 0.72
CA ILE A 509 12.05 -12.89 -0.75
C ILE A 509 12.38 -11.46 -1.16
N VAL A 510 13.33 -11.29 -2.10
CA VAL A 510 13.77 -9.97 -2.57
C VAL A 510 13.43 -9.76 -4.05
N SER A 511 12.84 -8.61 -4.36
CA SER A 511 12.55 -8.13 -5.72
C SER A 511 12.59 -6.59 -5.75
N PRO A 512 12.74 -5.97 -6.93
CA PRO A 512 12.32 -4.58 -7.10
C PRO A 512 10.85 -4.39 -6.67
N THR A 513 10.52 -3.22 -6.13
CA THR A 513 9.14 -2.90 -5.73
C THR A 513 8.23 -2.62 -6.93
N THR A 514 8.78 -1.98 -7.96
CA THR A 514 8.13 -1.68 -9.24
C THR A 514 9.10 -2.00 -10.38
N GLY A 515 8.60 -2.38 -11.55
CA GLY A 515 9.45 -2.69 -12.70
C GLY A 515 9.97 -1.44 -13.43
N VAL A 516 9.40 -0.27 -13.15
CA VAL A 516 9.82 1.03 -13.71
C VAL A 516 9.82 2.14 -12.65
N THR A 517 10.44 3.28 -12.99
CA THR A 517 10.37 4.52 -12.20
C THR A 517 9.13 5.34 -12.56
N ALA A 518 8.87 6.43 -11.81
CA ALA A 518 7.64 7.22 -11.93
C ALA A 518 7.48 7.79 -13.34
N TYR A 519 6.44 7.41 -14.08
CA TYR A 519 6.27 7.86 -15.47
C TYR A 519 5.63 9.27 -15.57
N PRO A 520 5.78 9.96 -16.72
CA PRO A 520 5.23 11.32 -16.91
C PRO A 520 3.70 11.37 -16.88
N ILE A 521 3.15 12.39 -16.24
CA ILE A 521 1.73 12.74 -16.31
C ILE A 521 1.47 13.37 -17.68
N GLN A 522 0.41 12.92 -18.36
CA GLN A 522 -0.05 13.54 -19.60
C GLN A 522 -1.35 14.31 -19.36
N ASP A 523 -1.51 15.44 -20.04
CA ASP A 523 -2.63 16.37 -19.80
C ASP A 523 -4.01 15.76 -20.12
N ASP A 524 -4.06 14.81 -21.05
CA ASP A 524 -5.27 14.10 -21.47
C ASP A 524 -5.88 13.20 -20.38
N ALA A 525 -5.11 12.85 -19.35
CA ALA A 525 -5.54 12.05 -18.21
C ALA A 525 -6.22 12.89 -17.12
N LEU A 526 -5.88 14.18 -16.98
CA LEU A 526 -6.24 14.98 -15.80
C LEU A 526 -7.75 15.14 -15.59
N LYS A 527 -8.54 15.16 -16.68
CA LYS A 527 -10.00 15.37 -16.63
C LYS A 527 -10.82 14.09 -16.63
N THR A 528 -10.24 12.98 -17.07
CA THR A 528 -10.98 11.73 -17.29
C THR A 528 -10.46 10.57 -16.47
N GLY A 529 -9.32 10.77 -15.80
CA GLY A 529 -8.55 9.68 -15.24
C GLY A 529 -7.78 8.95 -16.33
N GLU A 530 -7.08 7.90 -15.91
CA GLU A 530 -6.23 7.10 -16.78
C GLU A 530 -6.27 5.63 -16.37
N LEU A 531 -6.45 4.77 -17.37
CA LEU A 531 -6.11 3.35 -17.27
C LEU A 531 -4.92 3.08 -18.20
N ASP A 532 -3.74 2.97 -17.60
CA ASP A 532 -2.52 2.56 -18.28
C ASP A 532 -2.01 1.27 -17.63
N TYR A 533 -2.54 0.13 -18.07
CA TYR A 533 -2.15 -1.17 -17.54
C TYR A 533 -0.75 -1.60 -17.98
N VAL A 534 -0.16 -0.93 -18.98
CA VAL A 534 1.20 -1.22 -19.44
C VAL A 534 2.19 -0.55 -18.50
N ASN A 535 2.07 0.76 -18.26
CA ASN A 535 2.99 1.46 -17.36
C ASN A 535 2.65 1.29 -15.88
N GLY A 536 1.36 1.09 -15.55
CA GLY A 536 0.88 0.94 -14.18
C GLY A 536 0.80 -0.51 -13.68
N GLY A 537 1.10 -1.50 -14.53
CA GLY A 537 1.04 -2.93 -14.23
C GLY A 537 2.38 -3.66 -14.21
N ILE A 538 3.50 -2.94 -14.39
CA ILE A 538 4.88 -3.46 -14.46
C ILE A 538 5.67 -3.09 -13.20
#